data_AF-B8G938-F1
#
_entry.id   AF-B8G938-F1
#
_cell.length_a   1.000
_cell.length_b   1.000
_cell.length_c   1.000
_cell.angle_alpha   90.00
_cell.angle_beta   90.00
_cell.angle_gamma   90.00
#
_symmetry.space_group_name_H-M   'P 1'
#
loop_
_entity.id
_entity.type
_entity.pdbx_description
1 polymer ?
#
loop_
_entity_poly.entity_id
_entity_poly.type
_entity_poly.pdbx_seq_one_letter_code
_entity_poly.pdbx_strand_id
1 'polypeptide(L)'
;MAQSSLRTISVLRRGYGRRYTDLPVDELTHQRIVIDCSGGYLRPELIDLRQGDMVYWREQERYVTGSIAQVRREGMRLVALLSDVTLMPEDFFPY
;
A
#
# COMPACT_ATOMS: atom_id res chain seq x y z
N MET A 1 -2.65 -0.64 26.17
CA MET A 1 -1.93 -0.09 25.01
C MET A 1 -2.26 -1.00 23.83
N ALA A 2 -3.02 -0.53 22.84
CA ALA A 2 -3.37 -1.36 21.69
C ALA A 2 -2.12 -1.57 20.84
N GLN A 3 -1.68 -2.82 20.72
CA GLN A 3 -0.63 -3.19 19.78
C GLN A 3 -1.18 -2.91 18.38
N SER A 4 -0.70 -1.84 17.73
CA SER A 4 -1.01 -1.60 16.32
C SER A 4 -0.47 -2.79 15.55
N SER A 5 -1.36 -3.62 14.99
CA SER A 5 -0.91 -4.67 14.08
C SER A 5 -0.20 -4.00 12.92
N LEU A 6 1.03 -4.43 12.63
CA LEU A 6 1.81 -3.92 11.51
C LEU A 6 1.00 -4.20 10.23
N ARG A 7 0.60 -3.16 9.51
CA ARG A 7 -0.09 -3.28 8.22
C ARG A 7 0.96 -3.18 7.13
N THR A 8 0.88 -4.08 6.16
CA THR A 8 1.81 -4.10 5.03
C THR A 8 1.05 -4.21 3.71
N ILE A 9 1.66 -3.69 2.65
CA ILE A 9 1.18 -3.84 1.28
C ILE A 9 2.29 -4.40 0.39
N SER A 10 1.93 -5.24 -0.57
CA SER A 10 2.79 -5.56 -1.71
C SER A 10 2.40 -4.72 -2.90
N VAL A 11 3.40 -4.28 -3.68
CA VAL A 11 3.20 -3.36 -4.79
C VAL A 11 3.76 -3.99 -6.06
N LEU A 12 2.92 -4.08 -7.09
CA LEU A 12 3.28 -4.55 -8.41
C LEU A 12 3.10 -3.42 -9.43
N ARG A 13 4.13 -3.22 -10.27
CA ARG A 13 4.08 -2.28 -11.37
C ARG A 13 4.01 -3.03 -12.69
N ARG A 14 2.98 -2.73 -13.49
CA ARG A 14 2.80 -3.33 -14.82
C ARG A 14 4.06 -3.12 -15.68
N GLY A 15 4.54 -4.19 -16.31
CA GLY A 15 5.76 -4.17 -17.14
C GLY A 15 7.09 -4.19 -16.37
N TYR A 16 7.08 -4.01 -15.05
CA TYR A 16 8.28 -4.07 -14.20
C TYR A 16 8.24 -5.18 -13.14
N GLY A 17 7.06 -5.72 -12.84
CA GLY A 17 6.88 -6.74 -11.82
C GLY A 17 6.80 -6.13 -10.41
N ARG A 18 7.29 -6.87 -9.41
CA ARG A 18 7.18 -6.49 -8.00
C ARG A 18 8.11 -5.33 -7.66
N ARG A 19 7.56 -4.28 -7.05
CA ARG A 19 8.31 -3.11 -6.56
C ARG A 19 8.56 -3.15 -5.08
N TYR A 20 7.56 -3.56 -4.31
CA TYR A 20 7.69 -3.75 -2.88
C TYR A 20 7.05 -5.07 -2.47
N THR A 21 7.68 -5.73 -1.51
CA THR A 21 7.10 -6.85 -0.75
C THR A 21 6.94 -6.37 0.67
N ASP A 22 5.74 -6.48 1.23
CA ASP A 22 5.44 -6.15 2.62
C ASP A 22 5.89 -4.74 3.05
N LEU A 23 5.65 -3.72 2.21
CA LEU A 23 5.90 -2.32 2.56
C LEU A 23 5.02 -1.93 3.75
N PRO A 24 5.59 -1.51 4.90
CA PRO A 24 4.81 -1.09 6.06
C PRO A 24 4.06 0.22 5.78
N VAL A 25 2.84 0.31 6.31
CA VAL A 25 1.96 1.46 6.17
C VAL A 25 1.29 1.78 7.52
N ASP A 26 1.03 3.06 7.77
CA ASP A 26 0.44 3.54 9.03
C ASP A 26 -1.09 3.50 9.00
N GLU A 27 -1.68 3.88 7.86
CA GLU A 27 -3.11 3.70 7.60
C GLU A 27 -3.34 2.93 6.31
N LEU A 28 -4.32 2.03 6.36
CA LEU A 28 -4.74 1.23 5.22
C LEU A 28 -6.26 1.08 5.25
N THR A 29 -6.90 1.53 4.19
CA THR A 29 -8.35 1.46 3.96
C THR A 29 -8.62 1.15 2.48
N HIS A 30 -9.86 0.87 2.10
CA HIS A 30 -10.24 0.69 0.69
C HIS A 30 -10.18 1.98 -0.13
N GLN A 31 -9.93 3.14 0.48
CA GLN A 31 -9.86 4.43 -0.23
C GLN A 31 -8.42 4.96 -0.33
N ARG A 32 -7.57 4.63 0.64
CA ARG A 32 -6.23 5.19 0.73
C ARG A 32 -5.26 4.34 1.53
N ILE A 33 -3.99 4.54 1.21
CA ILE A 33 -2.81 4.15 1.98
C ILE A 33 -2.14 5.42 2.50
N VAL A 34 -1.70 5.41 3.76
CA VAL A 34 -0.92 6.51 4.35
C VAL A 34 0.37 5.95 4.94
N ILE A 35 1.47 6.62 4.64
CA ILE A 35 2.79 6.39 5.27
C ILE A 35 3.23 7.72 5.89
N ASP A 36 3.39 7.74 7.22
CA ASP A 36 3.92 8.84 7.99
C ASP A 36 5.41 8.62 8.24
N CYS A 37 6.23 9.44 7.61
CA CYS A 37 7.68 9.38 7.74
C CYS A 37 8.21 10.25 8.89
N SER A 38 7.35 10.84 9.72
CA SER A 38 7.77 11.65 10.87
C SER A 38 8.49 10.80 11.92
N GLY A 39 9.45 11.41 12.63
CA GLY A 39 10.24 10.72 13.65
C GLY A 39 11.31 9.75 13.12
N GLY A 40 11.45 9.61 11.80
CA GLY A 40 12.45 8.73 11.18
C GLY A 40 13.38 9.43 10.17
N TYR A 41 14.34 8.64 9.66
CA TYR A 41 15.21 9.04 8.55
C TYR A 41 14.59 8.78 7.17
N LEU A 42 13.50 8.00 7.11
CA LEU A 42 12.77 7.80 5.87
C LEU A 42 12.18 9.13 5.40
N ARG A 43 12.15 9.32 4.08
CA ARG A 43 11.60 10.51 3.44
C ARG A 43 10.55 10.05 2.41
N PRO A 44 9.36 10.69 2.33
CA PRO A 44 8.31 10.31 1.38
C PRO A 44 8.78 10.26 -0.08
N GLU A 45 9.79 11.04 -0.44
CA GLU A 45 10.38 11.11 -1.78
C GLU A 45 11.15 9.84 -2.16
N LEU A 46 11.63 9.08 -1.17
CA LEU A 46 12.39 7.83 -1.38
C LEU A 46 11.46 6.63 -1.59
N ILE A 47 10.16 6.79 -1.36
CA ILE A 47 9.14 5.76 -1.56
C ILE A 47 8.59 5.87 -2.99
N ASP A 48 8.88 4.87 -3.82
CA ASP A 48 8.54 4.82 -5.25
C ASP A 48 7.16 4.20 -5.50
N LEU A 49 6.13 4.75 -4.85
CA LEU A 49 4.73 4.50 -5.23
C LEU A 49 4.33 5.43 -6.37
N ARG A 50 3.66 4.89 -7.38
CA ARG A 50 3.19 5.62 -8.56
C ARG A 50 1.74 5.32 -8.88
N GLN A 51 1.11 6.27 -9.57
CA GLN A 51 -0.18 6.04 -10.21
C GLN A 51 -0.10 4.83 -11.17
N GLY A 52 -1.11 3.98 -11.11
CA GLY A 52 -1.21 2.75 -11.90
C GLY A 52 -0.51 1.54 -11.29
N ASP A 53 0.19 1.68 -10.17
CA ASP A 53 0.69 0.53 -9.42
C ASP A 53 -0.48 -0.25 -8.82
N MET A 54 -0.43 -1.58 -8.94
CA MET A 54 -1.35 -2.48 -8.25
C MET A 54 -0.83 -2.76 -6.85
N VAL A 55 -1.73 -2.74 -5.88
CA VAL A 55 -1.44 -3.07 -4.49
C VAL A 55 -2.19 -4.31 -4.06
N TYR A 56 -1.58 -5.08 -3.16
CA TYR A 56 -2.19 -6.21 -2.50
C TYR A 56 -1.93 -6.12 -1.00
N TRP A 57 -2.94 -6.43 -0.20
CA TRP A 57 -2.79 -6.57 1.24
C TRP A 57 -3.70 -7.67 1.76
N ARG A 58 -3.46 -8.09 3.00
CA ARG A 58 -4.28 -9.08 3.66
C ARG A 58 -5.29 -8.39 4.58
N GLU A 59 -6.55 -8.73 4.44
CA GLU A 59 -7.62 -8.33 5.34
C GLU A 59 -8.24 -9.62 5.90
N GLN A 60 -8.09 -9.84 7.20
CA GLN A 60 -8.40 -11.12 7.85
C GLN A 60 -7.62 -12.27 7.20
N GLU A 61 -8.31 -13.18 6.51
CA GLU A 61 -7.72 -14.35 5.84
C GLU A 61 -7.69 -14.23 4.31
N ARG A 62 -8.12 -13.09 3.75
CA ARG A 62 -8.23 -12.90 2.30
C ARG A 62 -7.35 -11.77 1.80
N TYR A 63 -6.92 -11.90 0.54
CA TYR A 63 -6.25 -10.82 -0.14
C TYR A 63 -7.27 -9.79 -0.64
N VAL A 64 -6.90 -8.53 -0.55
CA VAL A 64 -7.58 -7.43 -1.21
C VAL A 64 -6.61 -6.82 -2.21
N THR A 65 -7.11 -6.40 -3.36
CA THR A 65 -6.32 -5.68 -4.36
C THR A 65 -6.96 -4.34 -4.70
N GLY A 66 -6.14 -3.42 -5.19
CA GLY A 66 -6.57 -2.13 -5.73
C GLY A 66 -5.49 -1.52 -6.62
N SER A 67 -5.85 -0.47 -7.33
CA SER A 67 -4.93 0.33 -8.16
C SER A 67 -4.70 1.70 -7.53
N ILE A 68 -3.45 2.15 -7.49
CA ILE A 68 -3.12 3.51 -7.05
C ILE A 68 -3.61 4.51 -8.10
N ALA A 69 -4.65 5.28 -7.77
CA ALA A 69 -5.19 6.33 -8.63
C ALA A 69 -4.34 7.61 -8.59
N GLN A 70 -3.80 7.96 -7.43
CA GLN A 70 -3.01 9.17 -7.23
C GLN A 70 -2.04 8.99 -6.05
N VAL A 71 -0.85 9.57 -6.14
CA VAL A 71 0.09 9.68 -5.01
C VAL A 71 0.30 11.15 -4.69
N ARG A 72 0.10 11.53 -3.43
CA ARG A 72 0.34 12.86 -2.88
C ARG A 72 1.44 12.79 -1.84
N ARG A 73 2.38 13.72 -1.89
CA ARG A 73 3.45 13.88 -0.90
C ARG A 73 3.25 15.24 -0.25
N GLU A 74 2.89 15.22 1.03
CA GLU A 74 2.52 16.40 1.80
C GLU A 74 3.43 16.47 3.04
N GLY A 75 4.53 17.21 2.90
CA GLY A 75 5.55 17.30 3.96
C GLY A 75 6.16 15.92 4.26
N MET A 76 5.96 15.42 5.47
CA MET A 76 6.49 14.11 5.93
C MET A 76 5.52 12.95 5.69
N ARG A 77 4.43 13.15 4.94
CA ARG A 77 3.44 12.11 4.66
C ARG A 77 3.34 11.78 3.18
N LEU A 78 3.18 10.50 2.89
CA LEU A 78 2.77 9.99 1.60
C LEU A 78 1.33 9.47 1.71
N VAL A 79 0.46 9.94 0.83
CA VAL A 79 -0.93 9.48 0.71
C VAL A 79 -1.14 8.93 -0.70
N ALA A 80 -1.46 7.65 -0.81
CA ALA A 80 -1.85 7.04 -2.08
C ALA A 80 -3.36 6.77 -2.08
N LEU A 81 -4.08 7.37 -3.01
CA LEU A 81 -5.51 7.12 -3.21
C LEU A 81 -5.71 5.87 -4.05
N LEU A 82 -6.68 5.05 -3.65
CA LEU A 82 -6.98 3.78 -4.29
C LEU A 82 -8.24 3.86 -5.16
N SER A 83 -8.25 3.02 -6.18
CA SER A 83 -9.36 2.78 -7.09
C SER A 83 -9.47 1.28 -7.37
N ASP A 84 -10.61 0.83 -7.90
CA ASP A 84 -10.85 -0.56 -8.29
C ASP A 84 -10.55 -1.57 -7.17
N VAL A 85 -10.88 -1.19 -5.93
CA VAL A 85 -10.62 -2.04 -4.77
C VAL A 85 -11.60 -3.21 -4.73
N THR A 86 -11.06 -4.42 -4.63
CA THR A 86 -11.86 -5.64 -4.60
C THR A 86 -11.24 -6.70 -3.70
N LEU A 87 -12.10 -7.43 -2.99
CA LEU A 87 -11.73 -8.63 -2.25
C LEU A 87 -11.43 -9.76 -3.25
N MET A 88 -10.32 -10.46 -3.05
CA MET A 88 -9.90 -11.56 -3.92
C MET A 88 -10.52 -12.88 -3.48
N PRO A 89 -10.71 -13.84 -4.40
CA PRO A 89 -11.07 -15.22 -4.09
C PRO A 89 -10.20 -15.84 -2.99
N GLU A 90 -10.72 -16.84 -2.29
CA GLU A 90 -10.01 -17.47 -1.16
C GLU A 90 -8.76 -18.23 -1.58
N ASP A 91 -8.73 -18.73 -2.81
CA ASP A 91 -7.62 -19.45 -3.44
C ASP A 91 -6.65 -18.52 -4.18
N PHE A 92 -6.85 -17.20 -4.11
CA PHE A 92 -5.96 -16.25 -4.73
C PHE A 92 -4.65 -16.11 -3.93
N PHE A 93 -3.54 -16.35 -4.62
CA PHE A 93 -2.20 -16.03 -4.14
C PHE A 93 -1.60 -14.98 -5.07
N PRO A 94 -1.10 -13.85 -4.57
CA PRO A 94 -0.58 -12.78 -5.43
C PRO A 94 0.72 -13.13 -6.19
N TYR A 95 1.19 -14.39 -6.15
CA TYR A 95 2.45 -14.87 -6.72
C TYR A 95 2.36 -16.31 -7.21
#